data_AF-A0A401Z7R1-F1
#
_entry.id   AF-A0A401Z7R1-F1
#
_cell.length_a   1.000
_cell.length_b   1.000
_cell.length_c   1.000
_cell.angle_alpha   90.00
_cell.angle_beta   90.00
_cell.angle_gamma   90.00
#
_symmetry.space_group_name_H-M   'P 1'
#
loop_
_entity.id
_entity.type
_entity.pdbx_description
1 polymer ?
#
loop_
_entity_poly.entity_id
_entity_poly.type
_entity_poly.pdbx_seq_one_letter_code
_entity_poly.pdbx_strand_id
1 'polypeptide(L)'
;MQNTPMRNDPAEQDYVAGFERIMWLSEQARLHGWRLSDRQLIHEIVQRERAARISEKSSLPIIGSEVRSAAWNRGQADALRNLLRAQRENNK
;
A
#
# COMPACT_ATOMS: atom_id res chain seq x y z
N MET A 1 17.51 -31.83 14.71
CA MET A 1 16.53 -30.98 13.99
C MET A 1 16.83 -29.53 14.37
N GLN A 2 17.44 -28.77 13.46
CA GLN A 2 17.66 -27.34 13.65
C GLN A 2 16.37 -26.61 13.27
N ASN A 3 15.79 -25.87 14.22
CA ASN A 3 14.69 -24.95 13.95
C ASN A 3 15.28 -23.75 13.18
N THR A 4 15.30 -23.83 11.85
CA THR A 4 15.55 -22.66 11.01
C THR A 4 14.41 -21.67 11.26
N PRO A 5 14.68 -20.39 11.61
CA PRO A 5 13.61 -19.42 11.77
C PRO A 5 12.88 -19.30 10.44
N MET A 6 11.56 -19.46 10.50
CA MET A 6 10.63 -19.35 9.38
C MET A 6 10.89 -17.99 8.71
N ARG A 7 11.62 -18.04 7.59
CA ARG A 7 12.15 -16.89 6.88
C ARG A 7 10.96 -16.14 6.31
N ASN A 8 10.71 -14.94 6.82
CA ASN A 8 9.70 -13.94 6.43
C ASN A 8 9.10 -14.21 5.04
N ASP A 9 7.78 -14.36 4.97
CA ASP A 9 7.06 -14.54 3.71
C ASP A 9 7.36 -13.33 2.80
N PRO A 10 7.92 -13.52 1.58
CA PRO A 10 8.18 -12.43 0.65
C PRO A 10 6.95 -11.55 0.39
N ALA A 11 5.74 -12.12 0.43
CA ALA A 11 4.50 -11.37 0.29
C ALA A 11 4.24 -10.46 1.49
N GLU A 12 4.56 -10.90 2.71
CA GLU A 12 4.43 -10.08 3.92
C GLU A 12 5.41 -8.91 3.88
N GLN A 13 6.66 -9.15 3.48
CA GLN A 13 7.66 -8.08 3.33
C GLN A 13 7.22 -7.03 2.31
N ASP A 14 6.71 -7.48 1.16
CA ASP A 14 6.19 -6.57 0.13
C ASP A 14 4.98 -5.77 0.60
N TYR A 15 4.06 -6.40 1.34
CA TYR A 15 2.91 -5.73 1.95
C TYR A 15 3.38 -4.62 2.89
N VAL A 16 4.28 -4.93 3.83
CA VAL A 16 4.82 -3.98 4.80
C VAL A 16 5.50 -2.82 4.08
N ALA A 17 6.35 -3.10 3.09
CA ALA A 17 7.05 -2.06 2.35
C ALA A 17 6.09 -1.14 1.56
N GLY A 18 5.00 -1.70 1.01
CA GLY A 18 3.94 -0.91 0.37
C GLY A 18 3.21 -0.01 1.37
N PHE A 19 2.84 -0.55 2.51
CA PHE A 19 2.17 0.19 3.58
C PHE A 19 3.04 1.35 4.11
N GLU A 20 4.28 1.05 4.49
CA GLU A 20 5.24 2.02 5.01
C GLU A 20 5.52 3.14 4.01
N ARG A 21 5.56 2.83 2.71
CA ARG A 21 5.75 3.83 1.65
C ARG A 21 4.68 4.92 1.69
N ILE A 22 3.41 4.55 1.85
CA ILE A 22 2.31 5.52 1.92
C ILE A 22 2.37 6.30 3.22
N MET A 23 2.65 5.64 4.35
CA MET A 23 2.78 6.32 5.63
C MET A 23 3.90 7.36 5.59
N TRP A 24 5.07 7.00 5.04
CA TRP A 24 6.18 7.92 4.87
C TRP A 24 5.81 9.11 3.97
N LEU A 25 5.19 8.87 2.82
CA LEU A 25 4.73 9.95 1.92
C LEU A 25 3.71 10.86 2.60
N SER A 26 2.80 10.29 3.40
CA SER A 26 1.79 11.05 4.13
C SER A 26 2.41 11.96 5.18
N GLU A 27 3.46 11.49 5.84
CA GLU A 27 4.21 12.27 6.81
C GLU A 27 4.97 13.42 6.12
N GLN A 28 5.61 13.15 4.99
CA GLN A 28 6.24 14.21 4.19
C GLN A 28 5.21 15.25 3.72
N ALA A 29 4.05 14.81 3.22
CA ALA A 29 2.97 15.72 2.83
C ALA A 29 2.52 16.59 4.01
N ARG A 30 2.36 16.01 5.20
CA ARG A 30 2.02 16.73 6.42
C ARG A 30 3.05 17.80 6.77
N LEU A 31 4.35 17.48 6.71
CA LEU A 31 5.44 18.43 6.98
C LEU A 31 5.44 19.62 6.00
N HIS A 32 4.99 19.40 4.76
CA HIS A 32 4.87 20.44 3.74
C HIS A 32 3.49 21.12 3.69
N GLY A 33 2.56 20.77 4.58
CA GLY A 33 1.19 21.29 4.58
C GLY A 33 0.35 20.83 3.39
N TRP A 34 0.77 19.78 2.68
CA TRP A 34 0.01 19.16 1.60
C TRP A 34 -1.00 18.18 2.16
N ARG A 35 -2.21 18.19 1.59
CA ARG A 35 -3.27 17.28 1.98
C ARG A 35 -4.03 16.79 0.77
N LEU A 36 -4.17 15.47 0.66
CA LEU A 36 -5.12 14.86 -0.26
C LEU A 36 -6.53 15.01 0.30
N SER A 37 -7.47 15.34 -0.57
CA SER A 37 -8.91 15.30 -0.25
C SER A 37 -9.41 13.86 -0.12
N ASP A 38 -10.53 13.66 0.59
CA ASP A 38 -11.21 12.37 0.69
C ASP A 38 -11.43 11.72 -0.69
N ARG A 39 -11.81 12.52 -1.71
CA ARG A 39 -12.03 12.03 -3.07
C ARG A 39 -10.74 11.52 -3.70
N GLN A 40 -9.62 12.21 -3.51
CA GLN A 40 -8.32 11.78 -4.02
C GLN A 40 -7.83 10.51 -3.33
N LEU A 41 -8.02 10.41 -2.00
CA LEU A 41 -7.70 9.19 -1.26
C LEU A 41 -8.53 7.99 -1.72
N ILE A 42 -9.85 8.17 -1.89
CA ILE A 42 -10.74 7.11 -2.39
C ILE A 42 -10.32 6.67 -3.80
N HIS A 43 -10.02 7.62 -4.68
CA HIS A 43 -9.56 7.31 -6.02
C HIS A 43 -8.29 6.45 -5.98
N GLU A 44 -7.31 6.85 -5.18
CA GLU A 44 -6.04 6.13 -5.07
C GLU A 44 -6.22 4.73 -4.46
N ILE A 45 -7.06 4.58 -3.44
CA ILE A 45 -7.42 3.26 -2.88
C ILE A 45 -7.91 2.33 -3.98
N VAL A 46 -8.87 2.79 -4.79
CA VAL A 46 -9.44 2.00 -5.90
C VAL A 46 -8.38 1.63 -6.92
N GLN A 47 -7.45 2.53 -7.26
CA GLN A 47 -6.36 2.23 -8.18
C GLN A 47 -5.43 1.14 -7.64
N ARG A 48 -5.06 1.19 -6.36
CA ARG A 48 -4.19 0.19 -5.73
C ARG A 48 -4.87 -1.16 -5.60
N GLU A 49 -6.15 -1.19 -5.26
CA GLU A 49 -6.92 -2.44 -5.29
C GLU A 49 -7.02 -3.04 -6.70
N ARG A 50 -7.24 -2.19 -7.71
CA ARG A 50 -7.30 -2.64 -9.10
C ARG A 50 -5.95 -3.21 -9.53
N ALA A 51 -4.85 -2.53 -9.19
CA ALA A 51 -3.49 -3.01 -9.46
C ALA A 51 -3.23 -4.37 -8.78
N ALA A 52 -3.61 -4.55 -7.51
CA ALA A 52 -3.49 -5.83 -6.81
C ALA A 52 -4.28 -6.94 -7.52
N ARG A 53 -5.53 -6.68 -7.90
CA ARG A 53 -6.38 -7.64 -8.63
C ARG A 53 -5.80 -8.02 -9.99
N ILE A 54 -5.19 -7.07 -10.70
CA ILE A 54 -4.53 -7.35 -11.98
C ILE A 54 -3.29 -8.22 -11.73
N SER A 55 -2.47 -7.89 -10.74
CA SER A 55 -1.28 -8.67 -10.39
C SER A 55 -1.61 -10.11 -9.97
N GLU A 56 -2.75 -10.34 -9.31
CA GLU A 56 -3.22 -11.69 -8.93
C GLU A 56 -3.77 -12.49 -10.10
N LYS A 57 -4.48 -11.84 -11.03
CA LYS A 57 -5.19 -12.52 -12.13
C LYS A 57 -4.37 -12.62 -13.41
N SER A 58 -3.31 -11.84 -13.54
CA SER A 58 -2.46 -11.85 -14.72
C SER A 58 -1.60 -13.11 -14.74
N SER A 59 -1.77 -13.94 -15.77
CA SER A 59 -0.88 -15.04 -16.10
C SER A 59 0.41 -14.57 -16.82
N LEU A 60 0.48 -13.29 -17.19
CA LEU A 60 1.67 -12.72 -17.80
C LEU A 60 2.77 -12.60 -16.74
N PRO A 61 4.01 -13.03 -17.03
CA PRO A 61 5.14 -12.78 -16.16
C PRO A 61 5.35 -11.28 -16.10
N ILE A 62 4.95 -10.68 -14.97
CA ILE A 62 5.10 -9.23 -14.77
C ILE A 62 6.56 -8.98 -14.39
N ILE A 63 7.41 -8.80 -15.40
CA ILE A 63 8.86 -8.63 -15.25
C ILE A 63 9.19 -7.15 -15.39
N GLY A 64 9.79 -6.57 -14.34
CA GLY A 64 10.30 -5.20 -14.34
C GLY A 64 10.69 -4.76 -12.92
N SER A 65 11.73 -3.93 -12.79
CA SER A 65 12.19 -3.40 -11.49
C SER A 65 11.16 -2.50 -10.78
N GLU A 66 10.15 -2.04 -11.50
CA GLU A 66 9.05 -1.23 -10.96
C GLU A 66 7.77 -2.04 -10.71
N VAL A 67 7.79 -3.34 -11.04
CA VAL A 67 6.62 -4.19 -10.87
C VAL A 67 6.43 -4.48 -9.39
N ARG A 68 5.30 -4.03 -8.85
CA ARG A 68 4.93 -4.26 -7.46
C ARG A 68 3.97 -5.43 -7.36
N SER A 69 4.23 -6.31 -6.41
CA SER A 69 3.39 -7.47 -6.14
C SER A 69 1.97 -7.07 -5.74
N ALA A 70 1.05 -8.03 -5.78
CA ALA A 70 -0.29 -7.80 -5.28
C ALA A 70 -0.28 -7.40 -3.79
N ALA A 71 0.60 -8.01 -2.99
CA ALA A 71 0.76 -7.73 -1.58
C ALA A 71 1.20 -6.28 -1.33
N TRP A 72 2.18 -5.77 -2.08
CA TRP A 72 2.58 -4.36 -2.04
C TRP A 72 1.40 -3.42 -2.31
N ASN A 73 0.64 -3.67 -3.37
CA ASN A 73 -0.50 -2.83 -3.74
C ASN A 73 -1.60 -2.86 -2.66
N ARG A 74 -1.85 -4.02 -2.03
CA ARG A 74 -2.77 -4.14 -0.89
C ARG A 74 -2.27 -3.33 0.32
N GLY A 75 -0.98 -3.40 0.64
CA GLY A 75 -0.37 -2.60 1.71
C GLY A 75 -0.56 -1.10 1.50
N GLN A 76 -0.36 -0.61 0.27
CA GLN A 76 -0.65 0.78 -0.08
C GLN A 76 -2.13 1.14 0.11
N ALA A 77 -3.04 0.29 -0.37
CA ALA A 77 -4.48 0.53 -0.24
C ALA A 77 -4.92 0.63 1.23
N ASP A 78 -4.41 -0.24 2.10
CA ASP A 78 -4.74 -0.25 3.52
C ASP A 78 -4.18 0.98 4.26
N ALA A 79 -2.95 1.39 3.95
CA ALA A 79 -2.40 2.63 4.49
C ALA A 79 -3.26 3.84 4.09
N LEU A 80 -3.70 3.93 2.84
CA LEU A 80 -4.58 5.01 2.37
C LEU A 80 -5.95 4.99 3.08
N ARG A 81 -6.52 3.81 3.37
CA ARG A 81 -7.74 3.69 4.18
C ARG A 81 -7.55 4.21 5.60
N ASN A 82 -6.39 3.92 6.21
CA ASN A 82 -6.07 4.43 7.54
C ASN A 82 -6.00 5.95 7.54
N LEU A 83 -5.36 6.55 6.51
CA LEU A 83 -5.33 8.00 6.34
C LEU A 83 -6.74 8.59 6.16
N LEU A 84 -7.58 7.99 5.31
CA LEU A 84 -8.95 8.45 5.09
C LEU A 84 -9.79 8.38 6.39
N ARG A 85 -9.63 7.30 7.17
CA ARG A 85 -10.31 7.16 8.46
C ARG A 85 -9.87 8.26 9.43
N ALA A 86 -8.57 8.44 9.61
CA ALA A 86 -8.01 9.48 10.48
C ALA A 86 -8.45 10.89 10.05
N GLN A 87 -8.51 11.18 8.74
CA GLN A 87 -9.00 12.46 8.23
C GLN A 87 -10.47 12.71 8.57
N ARG A 88 -11.31 11.67 8.50
CA ARG A 88 -12.74 11.77 8.85
C ARG A 88 -12.99 11.90 10.34
N GLU A 89 -12.15 11.28 11.15
CA GLU A 89 -12.20 11.40 12.61
C GLU A 89 -11.80 12.81 13.06
N ASN A 90 -10.77 13.41 12.44
CA ASN A 90 -10.31 14.76 12.76
C ASN A 90 -11.22 15.89 12.22
N ASN A 91 -12.11 15.58 11.27
CA ASN A 91 -13.06 16.54 10.69
C ASN A 91 -14.45 16.49 11.38
N LYS A 92 -14.64 15.62 12.37
CA LYS A 92 -15.83 15.58 13.23
C LYS A 92 -15.62 16.44 14.47
#